data_AF-D6A052-F1
#
_entry.id   AF-D6A052-F1
#
_cell.length_a   1.000
_cell.length_b   1.000
_cell.length_c   1.000
_cell.angle_alpha   90.00
_cell.angle_beta   90.00
_cell.angle_gamma   90.00
#
_symmetry.space_group_name_H-M   'P 1'
#
loop_
_entity.id
_entity.type
_entity.pdbx_description
1 polymer ?
#
loop_
_entity_poly.entity_id
_entity_poly.type
_entity_poly.pdbx_seq_one_letter_code
_entity_poly.pdbx_strand_id
1 'polypeptide(L)'
;MCRPGAPENGVQPPRAAAAHPTLTTVRYRTDGGGPYGRGHGLRTAGAPAARTTVPPPTQERGTMSRRPLRTLLAAGGAAAVMALLPASAHAAPYSGGNYGAYALEGQYPTVSGCSGTFRQIGPTRYAGSAALKYFYSDSCGSFARIENSRANCAAVLERSNNGTHRADGWVSETVDSGVTYAYTKIGNNLHGRVSRALLACDGHVLAETGWY
;
A
#
# COMPACT_ATOMS: atom_id res chain seq x y z
N MET A 1 -34.41 -68.84 -34.58
CA MET A 1 -33.12 -68.18 -34.87
C MET A 1 -33.33 -66.67 -34.77
N CYS A 2 -32.53 -66.05 -33.90
CA CYS A 2 -32.20 -64.63 -33.68
C CYS A 2 -33.26 -63.52 -33.77
N ARG A 3 -33.54 -62.92 -32.60
CA ARG A 3 -34.17 -61.60 -32.38
C ARG A 3 -33.21 -60.44 -32.74
N PRO A 4 -33.73 -59.26 -33.11
CA PRO A 4 -32.94 -58.05 -33.35
C PRO A 4 -32.45 -57.42 -32.04
N GLY A 5 -31.19 -56.99 -32.02
CA GLY A 5 -30.50 -56.35 -30.90
C GLY A 5 -30.98 -54.92 -30.64
N ALA A 6 -31.09 -54.60 -29.36
CA ALA A 6 -31.46 -53.30 -28.79
C ALA A 6 -30.32 -52.27 -28.88
N PRO A 7 -30.62 -50.96 -28.81
CA PRO A 7 -29.61 -49.89 -28.90
C PRO A 7 -28.76 -49.75 -27.63
N GLU A 8 -27.50 -49.38 -27.83
CA GLU A 8 -26.50 -49.13 -26.80
C GLU A 8 -26.84 -47.89 -25.97
N ASN A 9 -26.85 -48.07 -24.65
CA ASN A 9 -26.98 -47.02 -23.65
C ASN A 9 -25.74 -46.13 -23.64
N GLY A 10 -25.84 -44.92 -24.20
CA GLY A 10 -24.85 -43.87 -24.00
C GLY A 10 -24.85 -43.41 -22.56
N VAL A 11 -23.77 -43.74 -21.84
CA VAL A 11 -23.49 -43.29 -20.47
C VAL A 11 -23.32 -41.77 -20.48
N GLN A 12 -24.23 -41.10 -19.78
CA GLN A 12 -24.19 -39.65 -19.55
C GLN A 12 -23.09 -39.34 -18.52
N PRO A 13 -22.10 -38.47 -18.82
CA PRO A 13 -21.07 -38.13 -17.84
C PRO A 13 -21.69 -37.35 -16.67
N PRO A 14 -21.19 -37.51 -15.43
CA PRO A 14 -21.72 -36.80 -14.29
C PRO A 14 -21.52 -35.29 -14.48
N ARG A 15 -22.61 -34.54 -14.34
CA ARG A 15 -22.59 -33.08 -14.18
C ARG A 15 -21.65 -32.74 -13.03
N ALA A 16 -20.52 -32.10 -13.33
CA ALA A 16 -19.67 -31.49 -12.33
C ALA A 16 -20.52 -30.50 -11.54
N ALA A 17 -20.73 -30.78 -10.26
CA ALA A 17 -21.32 -29.85 -9.33
C ALA A 17 -20.44 -28.59 -9.32
N ALA A 18 -21.01 -27.46 -9.73
CA ALA A 18 -20.37 -26.17 -9.57
C ALA A 18 -20.12 -25.95 -8.08
N ALA A 19 -18.86 -26.08 -7.66
CA ALA A 19 -18.44 -25.66 -6.34
C ALA A 19 -18.66 -24.14 -6.27
N HIS A 20 -19.69 -23.73 -5.53
CA HIS A 20 -19.86 -22.35 -5.14
C HIS A 20 -18.59 -21.90 -4.41
N PRO A 21 -17.94 -20.79 -4.80
CA PRO A 21 -16.84 -20.26 -4.02
C PRO A 21 -17.40 -19.87 -2.65
N THR A 22 -16.94 -20.57 -1.62
CA THR A 22 -17.14 -20.19 -0.23
C THR A 22 -16.61 -18.77 -0.08
N LEU A 23 -17.52 -17.81 0.15
CA LEU A 23 -17.21 -16.45 0.56
C LEU A 23 -16.37 -16.51 1.83
N THR A 24 -15.06 -16.56 1.66
CA THR A 24 -14.12 -16.40 2.75
C THR A 24 -14.15 -14.93 3.09
N THR A 25 -14.87 -14.58 4.16
CA THR A 25 -14.74 -13.27 4.78
C THR A 25 -13.30 -13.13 5.24
N VAL A 26 -12.45 -12.58 4.38
CA VAL A 26 -11.16 -12.03 4.80
C VAL A 26 -11.52 -10.81 5.64
N ARG A 27 -11.73 -11.03 6.94
CA ARG A 27 -11.73 -9.92 7.90
C ARG A 27 -10.34 -9.32 7.83
N TYR A 28 -10.20 -8.20 7.12
CA TYR A 28 -9.11 -7.28 7.39
C TYR A 28 -9.22 -6.93 8.87
N ARG A 29 -8.33 -7.52 9.68
CA ARG A 29 -8.31 -7.30 11.12
C ARG A 29 -7.80 -5.87 11.32
N THR A 30 -8.73 -4.93 11.41
CA THR A 30 -8.47 -3.53 11.78
C THR A 30 -8.39 -3.33 13.30
N ASP A 31 -8.42 -4.40 14.10
CA ASP A 31 -8.35 -4.30 15.56
C ASP A 31 -6.98 -4.76 16.10
N GLY A 32 -6.27 -3.80 16.70
CA GLY A 32 -5.04 -4.01 17.45
C GLY A 32 -4.43 -2.71 17.98
N GLY A 33 -5.15 -2.00 18.84
CA GLY A 33 -4.62 -0.87 19.59
C GLY A 33 -3.67 -1.29 20.73
N GLY A 34 -2.46 -0.71 20.71
CA GLY A 34 -1.58 -0.34 21.85
C GLY A 34 -0.91 -1.46 22.70
N PRO A 35 0.13 -1.17 23.53
CA PRO A 35 0.83 0.12 23.74
C PRO A 35 2.38 -0.01 23.89
N TYR A 36 3.18 0.54 22.97
CA TYR A 36 4.60 0.89 23.20
C TYR A 36 4.94 2.02 22.21
N GLY A 37 5.58 3.14 22.54
CA GLY A 37 6.14 3.69 23.76
C GLY A 37 6.67 5.08 23.35
N ARG A 38 6.52 6.07 24.25
CA ARG A 38 7.01 7.44 24.09
C ARG A 38 8.46 7.48 23.60
N GLY A 39 8.69 8.10 22.45
CA GLY A 39 9.99 8.63 22.07
C GLY A 39 10.23 9.98 22.76
N HIS A 40 11.04 9.99 23.82
CA HIS A 40 11.82 11.16 24.23
C HIS A 40 13.29 10.79 24.14
N GLY A 41 14.02 11.52 23.29
CA GLY A 41 15.45 11.28 23.11
C GLY A 41 16.03 12.17 22.01
N LEU A 42 15.92 13.49 22.18
CA LEU A 42 16.82 14.43 21.51
C LEU A 42 18.27 14.03 21.83
N ARG A 43 19.07 13.76 20.81
CA ARG A 43 20.52 14.02 20.84
C ARG A 43 20.96 14.60 19.50
N THR A 44 21.06 15.92 19.52
CA THR A 44 21.76 16.77 18.58
C THR A 44 23.24 16.39 18.52
N ALA A 45 23.74 16.17 17.31
CA ALA A 45 25.15 15.95 17.03
C ALA A 45 25.86 17.30 16.78
N GLY A 46 27.04 17.41 17.42
CA GLY A 46 28.14 18.38 17.31
C GLY A 46 28.08 19.50 16.27
N ALA A 47 28.18 20.72 16.79
CA ALA A 47 28.83 21.84 16.10
C ALA A 47 30.31 21.91 16.52
N PRO A 48 31.26 22.24 15.62
CA PRO A 48 32.59 22.70 15.99
C PRO A 48 32.70 24.22 15.81
N ALA A 49 33.27 24.94 16.79
CA ALA A 49 33.87 26.25 16.54
C ALA A 49 34.83 26.69 17.68
N ALA A 50 36.08 26.90 17.28
CA ALA A 50 37.06 27.93 17.64
C ALA A 50 37.07 28.58 19.06
N ARG A 51 38.29 28.56 19.62
CA ARG A 51 38.84 29.49 20.64
C ARG A 51 38.60 30.95 20.25
N THR A 52 38.35 31.81 21.25
CA THR A 52 39.12 33.04 21.50
C THR A 52 38.90 33.49 22.94
N THR A 53 39.99 33.67 23.67
CA THR A 53 40.10 34.20 25.02
C THR A 53 40.14 35.73 24.97
N VAL A 54 39.25 36.44 25.68
CA VAL A 54 39.41 37.86 26.01
C VAL A 54 38.89 38.10 27.44
N PRO A 55 39.68 38.70 28.35
CA PRO A 55 39.28 38.99 29.73
C PRO A 55 38.46 40.29 29.86
N PRO A 56 37.70 40.47 30.97
CA PRO A 56 36.78 41.59 31.15
C PRO A 56 37.45 42.83 31.78
N PRO A 57 36.91 44.05 31.56
CA PRO A 57 37.05 45.15 32.48
C PRO A 57 35.85 45.29 33.43
N THR A 58 36.20 45.76 34.62
CA THR A 58 35.42 45.96 35.85
C THR A 58 34.57 47.24 35.82
N GLN A 59 33.61 47.32 36.76
CA GLN A 59 32.94 48.53 37.31
C GLN A 59 31.78 49.12 36.46
N GLU A 60 30.66 49.65 36.97
CA GLU A 60 30.25 50.16 38.29
C GLU A 60 28.71 50.10 38.46
N ARG A 61 28.26 50.37 39.69
CA ARG A 61 26.87 50.52 40.16
C ARG A 61 26.05 51.56 39.37
N GLY A 62 24.73 51.35 39.28
CA GLY A 62 23.81 52.43 38.89
C GLY A 62 22.34 52.02 38.90
N THR A 63 21.60 52.57 39.86
CA THR A 63 20.17 52.40 40.14
C THR A 63 19.20 52.78 39.01
N MET A 64 18.07 52.07 39.00
CA MET A 64 16.85 52.22 38.19
C MET A 64 16.20 53.62 38.33
N SER A 65 15.91 54.35 37.23
CA SER A 65 14.87 55.41 37.20
C SER A 65 14.53 56.00 35.80
N ARG A 66 13.29 55.75 35.35
CA ARG A 66 12.30 56.64 34.66
C ARG A 66 12.46 57.17 33.20
N ARG A 67 11.62 56.58 32.31
CA ARG A 67 10.63 57.14 31.30
C ARG A 67 11.11 58.12 30.19
N PRO A 68 10.34 58.43 29.10
CA PRO A 68 8.99 58.01 28.66
C PRO A 68 8.82 57.59 27.16
N LEU A 69 7.59 57.13 26.84
CA LEU A 69 7.00 56.74 25.54
C LEU A 69 7.26 57.67 24.34
N ARG A 70 7.43 57.06 23.16
CA ARG A 70 6.94 57.60 21.87
C ARG A 70 6.29 56.51 21.02
N THR A 71 5.07 56.81 20.63
CA THR A 71 4.10 56.07 19.80
C THR A 71 4.55 55.93 18.35
N LEU A 72 4.38 54.75 17.74
CA LEU A 72 4.19 54.61 16.30
C LEU A 72 3.08 53.58 16.03
N LEU A 73 2.08 54.04 15.28
CA LEU A 73 0.94 53.30 14.73
C LEU A 73 1.33 52.55 13.45
N ALA A 74 0.46 51.59 13.09
CA ALA A 74 0.29 50.94 11.78
C ALA A 74 1.23 49.75 11.51
N ALA A 75 0.86 48.66 10.84
CA ALA A 75 -0.26 48.41 9.94
C ALA A 75 -0.47 46.88 9.79
N GLY A 76 -1.59 46.50 9.17
CA GLY A 76 -1.63 45.31 8.31
C GLY A 76 -2.14 44.02 8.95
N GLY A 77 -3.46 43.82 8.89
CA GLY A 77 -4.01 42.48 8.99
C GLY A 77 -3.51 41.62 7.83
N ALA A 78 -2.77 40.57 8.13
CA ALA A 78 -2.51 39.51 7.19
C ALA A 78 -3.68 38.52 7.25
N ALA A 79 -4.62 38.64 6.30
CA ALA A 79 -5.52 37.55 5.99
C ALA A 79 -4.67 36.40 5.44
N ALA A 80 -4.42 35.39 6.27
CA ALA A 80 -3.79 34.16 5.86
C ALA A 80 -4.74 33.41 4.91
N VAL A 81 -4.59 33.64 3.61
CA VAL A 81 -5.15 32.76 2.59
C VAL A 81 -4.40 31.43 2.73
N MET A 82 -4.94 30.53 3.55
CA MET A 82 -4.53 29.13 3.55
C MET A 82 -4.89 28.59 2.18
N ALA A 83 -3.90 28.62 1.28
CA ALA A 83 -3.97 27.95 0.01
C ALA A 83 -4.35 26.50 0.28
N LEU A 84 -5.55 26.12 -0.15
CA LEU A 84 -5.99 24.74 -0.30
C LEU A 84 -5.07 24.09 -1.34
N LEU A 85 -3.86 23.74 -0.94
CA LEU A 85 -3.03 22.80 -1.66
C LEU A 85 -3.86 21.52 -1.74
N PRO A 86 -4.20 21.00 -2.92
CA PRO A 86 -4.77 19.67 -3.01
C PRO A 86 -3.72 18.75 -2.41
N ALA A 87 -4.01 18.20 -1.23
CA ALA A 87 -3.29 17.07 -0.72
C ALA A 87 -3.50 15.97 -1.75
N SER A 88 -2.52 15.77 -2.62
CA SER A 88 -2.39 14.52 -3.38
C SER A 88 -2.09 13.44 -2.35
N ALA A 89 -3.14 13.01 -1.65
CA ALA A 89 -3.11 11.87 -0.76
C ALA A 89 -3.04 10.65 -1.67
N HIS A 90 -1.81 10.30 -2.08
CA HIS A 90 -1.56 8.93 -2.49
C HIS A 90 -1.70 8.07 -1.24
N ALA A 91 -2.75 7.28 -1.18
CA ALA A 91 -3.05 6.37 -0.10
C ALA A 91 -1.82 5.50 0.11
N ALA A 92 -1.26 5.60 1.31
CA ALA A 92 -0.06 4.86 1.62
C ALA A 92 -0.33 3.35 1.52
N PRO A 93 0.63 2.57 1.02
CA PRO A 93 0.53 1.11 1.03
C PRO A 93 0.30 0.60 2.45
N TYR A 94 -0.60 -0.37 2.59
CA TYR A 94 -0.73 -1.17 3.80
C TYR A 94 -0.16 -2.56 3.55
N SER A 95 0.58 -3.11 4.49
CA SER A 95 1.16 -4.44 4.35
C SER A 95 1.15 -5.20 5.67
N GLY A 96 1.25 -6.52 5.60
CA GLY A 96 1.31 -7.37 6.78
C GLY A 96 1.94 -8.74 6.52
N GLY A 97 1.99 -9.55 7.58
CA GLY A 97 2.71 -10.82 7.57
C GLY A 97 4.21 -10.60 7.44
N ASN A 98 4.88 -11.37 6.59
CA ASN A 98 6.31 -11.25 6.32
C ASN A 98 6.64 -10.43 5.05
N TYR A 99 5.71 -9.60 4.57
CA TYR A 99 5.98 -8.72 3.43
C TYR A 99 7.09 -7.70 3.74
N GLY A 100 8.01 -7.50 2.79
CA GLY A 100 9.22 -6.70 2.95
C GLY A 100 10.47 -7.53 3.27
N ALA A 101 10.33 -8.85 3.40
CA ALA A 101 11.45 -9.75 3.69
C ALA A 101 12.31 -10.07 2.46
N TYR A 102 11.82 -9.80 1.25
CA TYR A 102 12.48 -10.17 0.00
C TYR A 102 12.89 -8.95 -0.82
N ALA A 103 13.87 -9.14 -1.69
CA ALA A 103 14.36 -8.10 -2.58
C ALA A 103 13.22 -7.49 -3.40
N LEU A 104 13.29 -6.17 -3.60
CA LEU A 104 12.33 -5.35 -4.35
C LEU A 104 10.94 -5.23 -3.73
N GLU A 105 10.61 -5.98 -2.67
CA GLU A 105 9.37 -5.74 -1.93
C GLU A 105 9.38 -4.33 -1.32
N GLY A 106 8.21 -3.69 -1.33
CA GLY A 106 8.07 -2.31 -0.84
C GLY A 106 8.47 -1.23 -1.87
N GLN A 107 8.97 -1.61 -3.05
CA GLN A 107 9.20 -0.72 -4.18
C GLN A 107 7.98 -0.72 -5.13
N TYR A 108 7.77 0.39 -5.84
CA TYR A 108 6.79 0.43 -6.91
C TYR A 108 7.35 -0.19 -8.20
N PRO A 109 6.50 -0.76 -9.09
CA PRO A 109 6.92 -1.35 -10.36
C PRO A 109 7.61 -0.37 -11.32
N THR A 110 7.54 0.94 -11.02
CA THR A 110 8.20 2.02 -11.77
C THR A 110 9.66 2.25 -11.39
N VAL A 111 10.18 1.56 -10.36
CA VAL A 111 11.60 1.67 -9.96
C VAL A 111 12.54 1.29 -11.11
N SER A 112 13.68 1.98 -11.17
CA SER A 112 14.75 1.67 -12.14
C SER A 112 15.17 0.21 -12.02
N GLY A 113 15.14 -0.52 -13.14
CA GLY A 113 15.45 -1.96 -13.20
C GLY A 113 14.22 -2.87 -13.30
N CYS A 114 13.02 -2.39 -12.93
CA CYS A 114 11.76 -3.14 -13.08
C CYS A 114 10.78 -2.48 -14.04
N SER A 115 10.87 -1.17 -14.24
CA SER A 115 10.02 -0.44 -15.17
C SER A 115 10.04 -1.06 -16.57
N GLY A 116 8.85 -1.27 -17.14
CA GLY A 116 8.68 -1.86 -18.48
C GLY A 116 8.90 -3.37 -18.60
N THR A 117 9.26 -4.06 -17.51
CA THR A 117 9.53 -5.52 -17.56
C THR A 117 8.30 -6.39 -17.30
N PHE A 118 7.24 -5.79 -16.72
CA PHE A 118 6.07 -6.54 -16.30
C PHE A 118 5.11 -6.80 -17.45
N ARG A 119 4.63 -8.04 -17.54
CA ARG A 119 3.54 -8.46 -18.44
C ARG A 119 2.31 -8.86 -17.64
N GLN A 120 1.13 -8.65 -18.19
CA GLN A 120 -0.07 -9.18 -17.57
C GLN A 120 -0.06 -10.72 -17.67
N ILE A 121 -0.36 -11.40 -16.56
CA ILE A 121 -0.53 -12.85 -16.52
C ILE A 121 -1.98 -13.18 -16.14
N GLY A 122 -2.55 -14.13 -16.87
CA GLY A 122 -3.93 -14.54 -16.69
C GLY A 122 -4.97 -13.54 -17.21
N PRO A 123 -6.25 -13.95 -17.19
CA PRO A 123 -7.33 -13.09 -17.63
C PRO A 123 -7.58 -11.95 -16.64
N THR A 124 -8.01 -10.80 -17.15
CA THR A 124 -8.59 -9.74 -16.31
C THR A 124 -9.84 -10.27 -15.63
N ARG A 125 -9.93 -10.08 -14.31
CA ARG A 125 -11.10 -10.43 -13.51
C ARG A 125 -11.97 -9.19 -13.33
N TYR A 126 -13.28 -9.37 -13.30
CA TYR A 126 -14.21 -8.24 -13.20
C TYR A 126 -15.14 -8.39 -12.00
N ALA A 127 -15.45 -7.27 -11.36
CA ALA A 127 -16.50 -7.12 -10.36
C ALA A 127 -17.34 -5.90 -10.74
N GLY A 128 -18.45 -6.12 -11.46
CA GLY A 128 -19.16 -5.04 -12.12
C GLY A 128 -18.28 -4.36 -13.19
N SER A 129 -18.13 -3.04 -13.11
CA SER A 129 -17.25 -2.27 -14.02
C SER A 129 -15.78 -2.31 -13.62
N ALA A 130 -15.48 -2.72 -12.38
CA ALA A 130 -14.11 -2.74 -11.86
C ALA A 130 -13.32 -3.91 -12.44
N ALA A 131 -12.08 -3.65 -12.83
CA ALA A 131 -11.19 -4.63 -13.44
C ALA A 131 -9.99 -4.90 -12.54
N LEU A 132 -9.67 -6.17 -12.30
CA LEU A 132 -8.49 -6.65 -11.60
C LEU A 132 -7.53 -7.30 -12.60
N LYS A 133 -6.30 -6.82 -12.61
CA LYS A 133 -5.20 -7.29 -13.44
C LYS A 133 -4.02 -7.68 -12.56
N TYR A 134 -3.32 -8.72 -12.99
CA TYR A 134 -2.13 -9.23 -12.32
C TYR A 134 -0.95 -9.16 -13.28
N PHE A 135 0.15 -8.60 -12.80
CA PHE A 135 1.35 -8.35 -13.60
C PHE A 135 2.55 -9.04 -12.98
N TYR A 136 3.41 -9.60 -13.82
CA TYR A 136 4.57 -10.39 -13.40
C TYR A 136 5.79 -10.10 -14.28
N SER A 137 6.96 -10.20 -13.65
CA SER A 137 8.30 -10.04 -14.23
C SER A 137 9.20 -11.11 -13.63
N ASP A 138 9.95 -11.80 -14.49
CA ASP A 138 10.86 -12.88 -14.09
C ASP A 138 12.06 -12.39 -13.25
N SER A 139 12.33 -11.08 -13.25
CA SER A 139 13.41 -10.47 -12.47
C SER A 139 12.93 -9.71 -11.23
N CYS A 140 11.69 -9.22 -11.25
CA CYS A 140 11.19 -8.32 -10.20
C CYS A 140 10.08 -8.90 -9.33
N GLY A 141 9.42 -9.99 -9.75
CA GLY A 141 8.25 -10.53 -9.07
C GLY A 141 6.96 -10.01 -9.68
N SER A 142 5.99 -9.60 -8.86
CA SER A 142 4.63 -9.29 -9.34
C SER A 142 4.00 -8.09 -8.64
N PHE A 143 2.95 -7.54 -9.25
CA PHE A 143 2.07 -6.57 -8.62
C PHE A 143 0.62 -6.74 -9.09
N ALA A 144 -0.32 -6.27 -8.28
CA ALA A 144 -1.73 -6.22 -8.59
C ALA A 144 -2.12 -4.82 -9.05
N ARG A 145 -3.04 -4.71 -10.01
CA ARG A 145 -3.63 -3.44 -10.44
C ARG A 145 -5.13 -3.56 -10.55
N ILE A 146 -5.83 -2.57 -10.03
CA ILE A 146 -7.26 -2.40 -10.26
C ILE A 146 -7.52 -1.16 -11.10
N GLU A 147 -8.57 -1.21 -11.93
CA GLU A 147 -9.02 -0.11 -12.79
C GLU A 147 -10.54 0.02 -12.70
N ASN A 148 -11.07 1.17 -13.14
CA ASN A 148 -12.50 1.50 -13.09
C ASN A 148 -13.13 1.26 -11.69
N SER A 149 -12.34 1.49 -10.65
CA SER A 149 -12.68 1.25 -9.27
C SER A 149 -12.91 2.59 -8.56
N ARG A 150 -13.85 2.61 -7.62
CA ARG A 150 -14.13 3.80 -6.80
C ARG A 150 -13.13 3.95 -5.66
N ALA A 151 -13.11 5.13 -5.05
CA ALA A 151 -12.45 5.34 -3.76
C ALA A 151 -12.91 4.28 -2.73
N ASN A 152 -11.98 3.89 -1.85
CA ASN A 152 -12.12 2.81 -0.86
C ASN A 152 -12.09 1.37 -1.42
N CYS A 153 -11.91 1.20 -2.73
CA CYS A 153 -11.45 -0.07 -3.28
C CYS A 153 -9.93 -0.15 -3.22
N ALA A 154 -9.38 -1.36 -3.13
CA ALA A 154 -7.96 -1.62 -3.04
C ALA A 154 -7.52 -2.75 -3.97
N ALA A 155 -6.37 -2.55 -4.60
CA ALA A 155 -5.59 -3.64 -5.18
C ALA A 155 -4.82 -4.30 -4.04
N VAL A 156 -4.93 -5.62 -3.91
CA VAL A 156 -4.22 -6.38 -2.89
C VAL A 156 -3.42 -7.47 -3.59
N LEU A 157 -2.18 -7.64 -3.14
CA LEU A 157 -1.30 -8.70 -3.57
C LEU A 157 -0.96 -9.56 -2.36
N GLU A 158 -1.35 -10.82 -2.42
CA GLU A 158 -0.98 -11.83 -1.43
C GLU A 158 0.17 -12.68 -1.97
N ARG A 159 1.08 -13.08 -1.10
CA ARG A 159 2.25 -13.88 -1.44
C ARG A 159 2.43 -15.03 -0.45
N SER A 160 2.81 -16.19 -0.98
CA SER A 160 3.20 -17.38 -0.23
C SER A 160 4.71 -17.60 -0.34
N ASN A 161 5.35 -18.05 0.74
CA ASN A 161 6.79 -18.28 0.79
C ASN A 161 7.25 -19.57 0.10
N ASN A 162 6.35 -20.54 -0.06
CA ASN A 162 6.69 -21.94 -0.32
C ASN A 162 5.78 -22.61 -1.35
N GLY A 163 5.02 -21.82 -2.13
CA GLY A 163 4.14 -22.37 -3.15
C GLY A 163 2.86 -22.99 -2.61
N THR A 164 2.60 -22.96 -1.30
CA THR A 164 1.44 -23.67 -0.70
C THR A 164 0.10 -22.98 -0.88
N HIS A 165 0.02 -21.95 -1.74
CA HIS A 165 -1.20 -21.20 -2.04
C HIS A 165 -1.87 -20.61 -0.79
N ARG A 166 -1.05 -20.31 0.24
CA ARG A 166 -1.46 -19.65 1.48
C ARG A 166 -0.65 -18.38 1.67
N ALA A 167 -1.34 -17.28 1.90
CA ALA A 167 -0.69 -15.99 2.11
C ALA A 167 0.08 -15.97 3.43
N ASP A 168 1.38 -15.68 3.36
CA ASP A 168 2.28 -15.44 4.50
C ASP A 168 2.70 -13.96 4.59
N GLY A 169 2.54 -13.23 3.49
CA GLY A 169 2.75 -11.78 3.40
C GLY A 169 1.81 -11.17 2.38
N TRP A 170 1.46 -9.90 2.57
CA TRP A 170 0.58 -9.18 1.66
C TRP A 170 0.85 -7.68 1.64
N VAL A 171 0.45 -7.03 0.56
CA VAL A 171 0.43 -5.57 0.39
C VAL A 171 -0.86 -5.13 -0.29
N SER A 172 -1.35 -3.95 0.07
CA SER A 172 -2.60 -3.36 -0.39
C SER A 172 -2.41 -1.88 -0.70
N GLU A 173 -3.01 -1.41 -1.77
CA GLU A 173 -3.05 0.00 -2.17
C GLU A 173 -4.50 0.39 -2.49
N THR A 174 -4.99 1.45 -1.87
CA THR A 174 -6.36 1.96 -2.08
C THR A 174 -6.41 2.92 -3.27
N VAL A 175 -7.55 2.99 -3.94
CA VAL A 175 -7.82 4.02 -4.95
C VAL A 175 -7.95 5.38 -4.29
N ASP A 176 -7.11 6.31 -4.72
CA ASP A 176 -7.11 7.69 -4.24
C ASP A 176 -8.31 8.49 -4.75
N SER A 177 -8.64 9.56 -4.03
CA SER A 177 -9.65 10.48 -4.51
C SER A 177 -9.21 11.14 -5.82
N GLY A 178 -10.09 11.14 -6.82
CA GLY A 178 -9.83 11.75 -8.13
C GLY A 178 -9.17 10.85 -9.17
N VAL A 179 -8.82 9.60 -8.83
CA VAL A 179 -8.41 8.56 -9.78
C VAL A 179 -9.33 7.35 -9.70
N THR A 180 -9.27 6.47 -10.71
CA THR A 180 -10.13 5.27 -10.79
C THR A 180 -9.32 3.97 -10.82
N TYR A 181 -8.06 4.04 -10.42
CA TYR A 181 -7.14 2.91 -10.43
C TYR A 181 -6.23 2.94 -9.21
N ALA A 182 -5.72 1.77 -8.84
CA ALA A 182 -4.66 1.61 -7.86
C ALA A 182 -3.78 0.44 -8.29
N TYR A 183 -2.52 0.44 -7.89
CA TYR A 183 -1.64 -0.70 -8.09
C TYR A 183 -0.74 -0.87 -6.87
N THR A 184 -0.47 -2.12 -6.52
CA THR A 184 0.34 -2.43 -5.36
C THR A 184 1.81 -2.13 -5.64
N LYS A 185 2.56 -1.99 -4.56
CA LYS A 185 4.00 -2.25 -4.58
C LYS A 185 4.27 -3.72 -4.96
N ILE A 186 5.52 -3.96 -5.35
CA ILE A 186 6.00 -5.26 -5.81
C ILE A 186 5.96 -6.29 -4.67
N GLY A 187 5.40 -7.47 -4.94
CA GLY A 187 5.59 -8.67 -4.12
C GLY A 187 6.50 -9.67 -4.83
N ASN A 188 7.48 -10.22 -4.12
CA ASN A 188 8.49 -11.07 -4.74
C ASN A 188 8.04 -12.53 -4.80
N ASN A 189 7.39 -12.95 -5.88
CA ASN A 189 6.99 -14.34 -6.13
C ASN A 189 8.03 -15.17 -6.92
N LEU A 190 9.32 -14.87 -6.78
CA LEU A 190 10.37 -15.62 -7.46
C LEU A 190 10.82 -16.85 -6.65
N HIS A 191 11.68 -17.71 -7.23
CA HIS A 191 12.35 -18.81 -6.53
C HIS A 191 11.39 -19.75 -5.75
N GLY A 192 10.33 -20.23 -6.41
CA GLY A 192 9.36 -21.17 -5.82
C GLY A 192 8.32 -20.53 -4.90
N ARG A 193 8.33 -19.20 -4.76
CA ARG A 193 7.22 -18.43 -4.17
C ARG A 193 6.12 -18.27 -5.20
N VAL A 194 4.92 -17.95 -4.71
CA VAL A 194 3.74 -17.67 -5.55
C VAL A 194 2.99 -16.48 -5.00
N SER A 195 2.26 -15.77 -5.86
CA SER A 195 1.38 -14.68 -5.44
C SER A 195 0.04 -14.70 -6.18
N ARG A 196 -0.94 -14.00 -5.62
CA ARG A 196 -2.24 -13.77 -6.26
C ARG A 196 -2.71 -12.34 -6.04
N ALA A 197 -3.52 -11.86 -6.97
CA ALA A 197 -4.15 -10.54 -6.90
C ALA A 197 -5.58 -10.64 -6.36
N LEU A 198 -5.99 -9.65 -5.58
CA LEU A 198 -7.35 -9.48 -5.11
C LEU A 198 -7.81 -8.05 -5.37
N LEU A 199 -9.09 -7.89 -5.68
CA LEU A 199 -9.80 -6.63 -5.68
C LEU A 199 -10.74 -6.65 -4.48
N ALA A 200 -10.52 -5.73 -3.54
CA ALA A 200 -11.33 -5.60 -2.35
C ALA A 200 -11.95 -4.21 -2.27
N CYS A 201 -13.21 -4.10 -1.86
CA CYS A 201 -13.86 -2.82 -1.59
C CYS A 201 -14.62 -2.93 -0.26
N ASP A 202 -14.58 -1.87 0.55
CA ASP A 202 -15.24 -1.81 1.86
C ASP A 202 -14.94 -3.01 2.77
N GLY A 203 -13.73 -3.57 2.68
CA GLY A 203 -13.30 -4.73 3.47
C GLY A 203 -13.76 -6.09 2.93
N HIS A 204 -14.39 -6.15 1.75
CA HIS A 204 -14.84 -7.39 1.11
C HIS A 204 -14.04 -7.66 -0.17
N VAL A 205 -13.59 -8.91 -0.35
CA VAL A 205 -13.00 -9.37 -1.61
C VAL A 205 -14.11 -9.60 -2.63
N LEU A 206 -14.03 -8.92 -3.76
CA LEU A 206 -15.04 -9.03 -4.84
C LEU A 206 -14.53 -9.86 -6.01
N ALA A 207 -13.22 -9.87 -6.25
CA ALA A 207 -12.58 -10.70 -7.26
C ALA A 207 -11.17 -11.09 -6.82
N GLU A 208 -10.74 -12.27 -7.27
CA GLU A 208 -9.38 -12.78 -7.08
C GLU A 208 -8.88 -13.50 -8.34
N THR A 209 -7.57 -13.56 -8.48
CA THR A 209 -6.89 -14.40 -9.48
C THR A 209 -6.55 -15.77 -8.90
N GLY A 210 -6.06 -16.67 -9.77
CA GLY A 210 -5.30 -17.83 -9.29
C GLY A 210 -3.97 -17.41 -8.65
N TRP A 211 -3.28 -18.40 -8.08
CA TRP A 211 -1.90 -18.28 -7.63
C TRP A 211 -0.94 -18.52 -8.81
N TYR A 212 0.07 -17.67 -8.94
CA TYR A 212 1.10 -17.71 -9.98
C TYR A 212 2.51 -17.67 -9.39
#